data_AF-A0A2M7H5Y9-F1
#
_entry.id   AF-A0A2M7H5Y9-F1
#
_cell.length_a   1.000
_cell.length_b   1.000
_cell.length_c   1.000
_cell.angle_alpha   90.00
_cell.angle_beta   90.00
_cell.angle_gamma   90.00
#
_symmetry.space_group_name_H-M   'P 1'
#
loop_
_entity.id
_entity.type
_entity.pdbx_description
1 polymer ?
#
loop_
_entity_poly.entity_id
_entity_poly.type
_entity_poly.pdbx_seq_one_letter_code
_entity_poly.pdbx_strand_id
1 'polypeptide(L)'
;MIITAQKPLEEILNSLSPYNSILIAGCDGCTQPPRGLKEANILAQLLGLAGKQRGKSFKFKVITVPKQCDSFLAATSLKPEIEGIDAILSLGCGVGVQTITEVLPDLIVLPAQNALFIGGENREEDVLLERCAACGDCLLEYTGGICPIARCAKHLLNGPCGGSQDGKCEVSPDRPCAWQQIIERLSKMGRLDKLEEIKPPRNWNLNLAQRKSQG
;
A
#
# COMPACT_ATOMS: atom_id res chain seq x y z
N MET A 1 1.78 -0.12 -18.01
CA MET A 1 0.37 -0.03 -17.55
C MET A 1 0.18 -0.91 -16.32
N ILE A 2 -0.56 -0.46 -15.30
CA ILE A 2 -0.87 -1.24 -14.09
C ILE A 2 -2.40 -1.32 -13.96
N ILE A 3 -2.96 -2.52 -13.87
CA ILE A 3 -4.40 -2.68 -13.63
C ILE A 3 -4.66 -2.72 -12.13
N THR A 4 -5.60 -1.90 -11.66
CA THR A 4 -5.98 -1.86 -10.25
C THR A 4 -7.49 -1.99 -10.07
N ALA A 5 -7.90 -2.62 -8.97
CA ALA A 5 -9.27 -2.61 -8.50
C ALA A 5 -9.33 -1.95 -7.13
N GLN A 6 -10.38 -1.19 -6.87
CA GLN A 6 -10.60 -0.64 -5.54
C GLN A 6 -10.81 -1.78 -4.54
N LYS A 7 -10.23 -1.66 -3.35
CA LYS A 7 -10.57 -2.55 -2.24
C LYS A 7 -12.06 -2.45 -1.92
N PRO A 8 -12.67 -3.52 -1.38
CA PRO A 8 -14.01 -3.43 -0.82
C PRO A 8 -14.13 -2.23 0.11
N LEU A 9 -15.19 -1.43 -0.05
CA LEU A 9 -15.38 -0.21 0.76
C LEU A 9 -15.34 -0.50 2.26
N GLU A 10 -15.88 -1.65 2.65
CA GLU A 10 -15.87 -2.14 4.03
C GLU A 10 -14.46 -2.26 4.61
N GLU A 11 -13.55 -2.83 3.83
CA GLU A 11 -12.16 -3.04 4.24
C GLU A 11 -11.43 -1.70 4.40
N ILE A 12 -11.68 -0.76 3.49
CA ILE A 12 -11.17 0.61 3.57
C ILE A 12 -11.72 1.30 4.82
N LEU A 13 -13.03 1.25 5.06
CA LEU A 13 -13.68 1.87 6.23
C LEU A 13 -13.14 1.32 7.54
N ASN A 14 -12.97 0.01 7.65
CA ASN A 14 -12.42 -0.63 8.83
C ASN A 14 -10.98 -0.18 9.08
N SER A 15 -10.18 -0.08 8.01
CA SER A 15 -8.80 0.44 8.08
C SER A 15 -8.72 1.92 8.49
N LEU A 16 -9.70 2.72 8.09
CA LEU A 16 -9.77 4.16 8.40
C LEU A 16 -10.39 4.47 9.77
N SER A 17 -11.15 3.54 10.35
CA SER A 17 -11.89 3.74 11.60
C SER A 17 -11.08 4.33 12.77
N PRO A 18 -9.76 4.02 12.95
CA PRO A 18 -8.96 4.60 14.03
C PRO A 18 -8.61 6.08 13.83
N TYR A 19 -8.75 6.60 12.61
CA TYR A 19 -8.29 7.94 12.20
C TYR A 19 -9.46 8.89 11.96
N ASN A 20 -9.21 10.20 11.97
CA ASN A 20 -10.24 11.23 11.76
C ASN A 20 -9.91 12.13 10.56
N SER A 21 -8.71 12.71 10.55
CA SER A 21 -8.21 13.58 9.47
C SER A 21 -7.40 12.76 8.48
N ILE A 22 -7.94 12.59 7.27
CA ILE A 22 -7.40 11.66 6.28
C ILE A 22 -7.09 12.42 4.98
N LEU A 23 -5.85 12.29 4.51
CA LEU A 23 -5.44 12.78 3.19
C LEU A 23 -5.67 11.66 2.16
N ILE A 24 -6.60 11.88 1.23
CA ILE A 24 -6.85 10.96 0.12
C ILE A 24 -5.98 11.41 -1.06
N ALA A 25 -5.02 10.57 -1.42
CA ALA A 25 -4.06 10.84 -2.48
C ALA A 25 -4.40 10.02 -3.74
N GLY A 26 -4.87 10.72 -4.78
CA GLY A 26 -4.99 10.19 -6.14
C GLY A 26 -3.62 9.94 -6.79
N CYS A 27 -3.58 9.07 -7.79
CA CYS A 27 -2.41 8.75 -8.60
C CYS A 27 -2.76 8.92 -10.09
N ASP A 28 -2.25 9.98 -10.72
CA ASP A 28 -2.46 10.26 -12.16
C ASP A 28 -1.47 9.52 -13.08
N GLY A 29 -0.80 8.50 -12.55
CA GLY A 29 0.26 7.79 -13.24
C GLY A 29 -0.26 6.73 -14.20
N CYS A 30 0.15 5.49 -13.96
CA CYS A 30 0.00 4.39 -14.92
C CYS A 30 -1.14 3.42 -14.59
N THR A 31 -2.02 3.78 -13.66
CA THR A 31 -3.13 2.92 -13.17
C THR A 31 -4.31 2.91 -14.13
N GLN A 32 -4.86 1.72 -14.39
CA GLN A 32 -6.08 1.53 -15.14
C GLN A 32 -7.11 0.73 -14.32
N PRO A 33 -8.39 1.16 -14.22
CA PRO A 33 -8.88 2.48 -14.64
C PRO A 33 -8.17 3.63 -13.89
N PRO A 34 -8.32 4.89 -14.35
CA PRO A 34 -7.68 6.05 -13.71
C PRO A 34 -7.98 6.12 -12.21
N ARG A 35 -7.04 6.68 -11.46
CA ARG A 35 -7.09 6.83 -9.99
C ARG A 35 -6.74 8.25 -9.56
N GLY A 36 -7.02 9.20 -10.43
CA GLY A 36 -6.64 10.59 -10.29
C GLY A 36 -7.51 11.35 -9.31
N LEU A 37 -7.48 12.67 -9.46
CA LEU A 37 -8.23 13.58 -8.59
C LEU A 37 -9.74 13.30 -8.59
N LYS A 38 -10.31 12.95 -9.76
CA LYS A 38 -11.75 12.67 -9.88
C LYS A 38 -12.14 11.44 -9.05
N GLU A 39 -11.41 10.34 -9.20
CA GLU A 39 -11.68 9.10 -8.46
C GLU A 39 -11.42 9.25 -6.97
N ALA A 40 -10.40 10.02 -6.59
CA ALA A 40 -10.13 10.36 -5.19
C ALA A 40 -11.29 11.12 -4.55
N ASN A 41 -11.87 12.10 -5.26
CA ASN A 41 -13.05 12.84 -4.78
C ASN A 41 -14.29 11.96 -4.66
N ILE A 42 -14.55 11.09 -5.64
CA ILE A 42 -15.68 10.14 -5.59
C ILE A 42 -15.53 9.23 -4.37
N LEU A 43 -14.34 8.67 -4.15
CA LEU A 43 -14.08 7.80 -3.00
C LEU A 43 -14.25 8.55 -1.68
N ALA A 44 -13.78 9.80 -1.59
CA ALA A 44 -13.97 10.65 -0.40
C ALA A 44 -15.46 10.83 -0.05
N GLN A 45 -16.31 11.08 -1.05
CA GLN A 45 -17.74 11.22 -0.85
C GLN A 45 -18.39 9.91 -0.40
N LEU A 46 -18.05 8.79 -1.03
CA LEU A 46 -18.56 7.47 -0.67
C LEU A 46 -18.18 7.09 0.77
N LEU A 47 -16.91 7.26 1.14
CA LEU A 47 -16.42 7.00 2.48
C LEU A 47 -17.04 7.94 3.51
N GLY A 48 -17.28 9.21 3.16
CA GLY A 48 -17.93 10.18 4.02
C GLY A 48 -19.38 9.80 4.34
N LEU A 49 -20.13 9.34 3.32
CA LEU A 49 -21.50 8.85 3.50
C LEU A 49 -21.54 7.56 4.33
N ALA A 50 -20.71 6.58 3.98
CA ALA A 50 -20.65 5.30 4.67
C ALA A 50 -20.14 5.45 6.12
N GLY A 51 -19.21 6.36 6.37
CA GLY A 51 -18.76 6.71 7.72
C GLY A 51 -19.90 7.24 8.57
N LYS A 52 -20.71 8.17 8.05
CA LYS A 52 -21.87 8.72 8.77
C LYS A 52 -22.89 7.65 9.15
N GLN A 53 -23.13 6.68 8.27
CA GLN A 53 -24.00 5.53 8.57
C GLN A 53 -23.47 4.66 9.73
N ARG A 54 -22.16 4.71 10.01
CA ARG A 54 -21.48 4.02 11.12
C ARG A 54 -21.24 4.92 12.34
N GLY A 55 -21.81 6.12 12.37
CA GLY A 55 -21.57 7.09 13.43
C GLY A 55 -20.15 7.68 13.45
N LYS A 56 -19.40 7.56 12.35
CA LYS A 56 -18.03 8.09 12.21
C LYS A 56 -18.01 9.26 11.24
N SER A 57 -17.47 10.40 11.68
CA SER A 57 -17.27 11.57 10.83
C SER A 57 -15.80 11.70 10.47
N PHE A 58 -15.49 11.62 9.18
CA PHE A 58 -14.14 11.80 8.64
C PHE A 58 -13.95 13.22 8.13
N LYS A 59 -12.75 13.77 8.31
CA LYS A 59 -12.29 15.01 7.66
C LYS A 59 -11.36 14.64 6.53
N PHE A 60 -11.85 14.73 5.30
CA PHE A 60 -11.05 14.41 4.12
C PHE A 60 -10.42 15.66 3.52
N LYS A 61 -9.12 15.56 3.24
CA LYS A 61 -8.41 16.42 2.31
C LYS A 61 -8.10 15.58 1.08
N VAL A 62 -8.32 16.10 -0.12
CA VAL A 62 -8.14 15.33 -1.37
C VAL A 62 -7.11 16.02 -2.24
N ILE A 63 -6.11 15.26 -2.69
CA ILE A 63 -5.11 15.71 -3.66
C ILE A 63 -4.87 14.64 -4.71
N THR A 64 -4.03 14.94 -5.69
CA THR A 64 -3.50 13.95 -6.61
C THR A 64 -1.99 14.12 -6.75
N VAL A 65 -1.29 13.02 -7.03
CA VAL A 65 0.15 12.98 -7.28
C VAL A 65 0.35 12.43 -8.69
N PRO A 66 1.19 13.06 -9.54
CA PRO A 66 1.44 12.58 -10.90
C PRO A 66 1.89 11.11 -10.94
N LYS A 67 2.78 10.73 -10.01
CA LYS A 67 3.23 9.35 -9.85
C LYS A 67 3.66 9.07 -8.42
N GLN A 68 2.84 8.34 -7.68
CA GLN A 68 3.12 8.02 -6.27
C GLN A 68 4.31 7.08 -6.07
N CYS A 69 4.67 6.29 -7.08
CA CYS A 69 5.85 5.41 -7.03
C CYS A 69 7.16 6.11 -7.38
N ASP A 70 7.13 7.41 -7.68
CA ASP A 70 8.32 8.26 -7.79
C ASP A 70 8.53 9.00 -6.47
N SER A 71 9.68 8.81 -5.82
CA SER A 71 9.93 9.35 -4.48
C SER A 71 10.00 10.87 -4.46
N PHE A 72 10.55 11.50 -5.49
CA PHE A 72 10.65 12.95 -5.59
C PHE A 72 9.26 13.58 -5.78
N LEU A 73 8.46 13.04 -6.71
CA LEU A 73 7.09 13.54 -6.95
C LEU A 73 6.18 13.28 -5.75
N ALA A 74 6.27 12.11 -5.13
CA ALA A 74 5.52 11.80 -3.91
C ALA A 74 5.89 12.76 -2.76
N ALA A 75 7.17 12.97 -2.49
CA ALA A 75 7.61 13.83 -1.40
C ALA A 75 7.21 15.30 -1.62
N THR A 76 7.44 15.83 -2.81
CA THR A 76 7.14 17.24 -3.15
C THR A 76 5.64 17.53 -3.16
N SER A 77 4.81 16.57 -3.58
CA SER A 77 3.35 16.75 -3.63
C SER A 77 2.68 16.52 -2.27
N LEU A 78 3.20 15.63 -1.43
CA LEU A 78 2.55 15.24 -0.17
C LEU A 78 3.04 16.04 1.04
N LYS A 79 4.34 16.33 1.16
CA LYS A 79 4.90 17.00 2.37
C LYS A 79 4.24 18.36 2.70
N PRO A 80 3.81 19.20 1.74
CA PRO A 80 3.09 20.43 2.06
C PRO A 80 1.69 20.17 2.64
N GLU A 81 1.13 18.98 2.44
CA GLU A 81 -0.29 18.70 2.64
C GLU A 81 -0.61 17.92 3.92
N ILE A 82 0.42 17.46 4.65
CA ILE A 82 0.31 16.50 5.76
C ILE A 82 0.09 17.12 7.14
N GLU A 83 0.16 18.44 7.29
CA GLU A 83 -0.05 19.08 8.59
C GLU A 83 -1.47 18.77 9.11
N GLY A 84 -1.56 18.24 10.33
CA GLY A 84 -2.83 17.85 10.96
C GLY A 84 -3.52 16.61 10.35
N ILE A 85 -2.81 15.84 9.52
CA ILE A 85 -3.31 14.58 8.94
C ILE A 85 -2.89 13.39 9.81
N ASP A 86 -3.84 12.52 10.12
CA ASP A 86 -3.61 11.29 10.90
C ASP A 86 -3.13 10.13 10.02
N ALA A 87 -3.65 10.05 8.79
CA ALA A 87 -3.36 8.98 7.84
C ALA A 87 -3.54 9.41 6.39
N ILE A 88 -2.81 8.75 5.49
CA ILE A 88 -2.92 8.90 4.04
C ILE A 88 -3.65 7.67 3.47
N LEU A 89 -4.73 7.89 2.72
CA LEU A 89 -5.38 6.87 1.90
C LEU A 89 -4.89 7.01 0.45
N SER A 90 -4.05 6.07 0.01
CA SER A 90 -3.44 6.10 -1.31
C SER A 90 -4.27 5.32 -2.33
N LEU A 91 -4.65 5.98 -3.44
CA LEU A 91 -5.22 5.32 -4.62
C LEU A 91 -4.15 4.78 -5.58
N GLY A 92 -2.86 4.86 -5.26
CA GLY A 92 -1.79 4.23 -6.03
C GLY A 92 -1.77 2.70 -5.90
N CYS A 93 -0.93 2.07 -6.73
CA CYS A 93 -0.63 0.64 -6.61
C CYS A 93 0.24 0.34 -5.38
N GLY A 94 0.54 -0.94 -5.13
CA GLY A 94 1.35 -1.35 -3.98
C GLY A 94 2.76 -0.75 -3.95
N VAL A 95 3.33 -0.40 -5.10
CA VAL A 95 4.63 0.31 -5.15
C VAL A 95 4.46 1.75 -4.66
N GLY A 96 3.40 2.46 -5.08
CA GLY A 96 3.13 3.83 -4.64
C GLY A 96 2.93 3.93 -3.13
N VAL A 97 2.16 3.01 -2.53
CA VAL A 97 1.95 2.96 -1.08
C VAL A 97 3.28 2.78 -0.33
N GLN A 98 4.15 1.89 -0.81
CA GLN A 98 5.48 1.66 -0.24
C GLN A 98 6.41 2.85 -0.41
N THR A 99 6.40 3.52 -1.57
CA THR A 99 7.18 4.73 -1.79
C THR A 99 6.73 5.87 -0.88
N ILE A 100 5.42 6.11 -0.74
CA ILE A 100 4.88 7.12 0.19
C ILE A 100 5.28 6.81 1.63
N THR A 101 5.19 5.53 2.02
CA THR A 101 5.62 5.03 3.33
C THR A 101 7.09 5.35 3.62
N GLU A 102 7.96 5.22 2.61
CA GLU A 102 9.38 5.55 2.75
C GLU A 102 9.64 7.05 2.85
N VAL A 103 8.96 7.88 2.04
CA VAL A 103 9.17 9.34 2.04
C VAL A 103 8.51 10.05 3.23
N LEU A 104 7.51 9.42 3.85
CA LEU A 104 6.76 9.91 5.01
C LEU A 104 6.73 8.84 6.11
N PRO A 105 7.87 8.54 6.76
CA PRO A 105 8.01 7.42 7.68
C PRO A 105 7.15 7.55 8.94
N ASP A 106 6.74 8.75 9.31
CA ASP A 106 5.97 8.99 10.55
C ASP A 106 4.45 8.96 10.33
N LEU A 107 4.00 8.80 9.08
CA LEU A 107 2.57 8.72 8.75
C LEU A 107 2.12 7.30 8.42
N ILE A 108 0.87 7.03 8.78
CA ILE A 108 0.16 5.83 8.35
C ILE A 108 -0.24 6.00 6.88
N VAL A 109 0.13 5.04 6.04
CA VAL A 109 -0.27 5.00 4.62
C VAL A 109 -1.08 3.74 4.38
N LEU A 110 -2.31 3.89 3.91
CA LEU A 110 -3.27 2.82 3.70
C LEU A 110 -3.57 2.67 2.20
N PRO A 111 -3.58 1.45 1.65
CA PRO A 111 -3.97 1.21 0.27
C PRO A 111 -5.49 1.34 0.11
N ALA A 112 -5.95 2.05 -0.91
CA ALA A 112 -7.33 1.96 -1.41
C ALA A 112 -7.48 0.95 -2.56
N GLN A 113 -6.37 0.45 -3.10
CA GLN A 113 -6.34 -0.35 -4.33
C GLN A 113 -5.63 -1.69 -4.16
N ASN A 114 -6.10 -2.66 -4.93
CA ASN A 114 -5.47 -3.93 -5.22
C ASN A 114 -4.83 -3.85 -6.61
N ALA A 115 -3.52 -4.06 -6.71
CA ALA A 115 -2.85 -4.19 -8.00
C ALA A 115 -3.08 -5.61 -8.55
N LEU A 116 -3.77 -5.71 -9.69
CA LEU A 116 -4.16 -6.99 -10.33
C LEU A 116 -3.18 -7.41 -11.43
N PHE A 117 -2.44 -6.45 -12.00
CA PHE A 117 -1.50 -6.67 -13.10
C PHE A 117 -0.48 -5.52 -13.17
N ILE A 118 0.77 -5.83 -13.49
CA ILE A 118 1.80 -4.87 -13.84
C ILE A 118 2.36 -5.27 -15.21
N GLY A 119 2.31 -4.35 -16.17
CA GLY A 119 2.99 -4.47 -17.46
C GLY A 119 3.94 -3.31 -17.67
N GLY A 120 5.19 -3.60 -18.02
CA GLY A 120 6.22 -2.62 -18.38
C GLY A 120 6.75 -2.89 -19.78
N GLU A 121 7.18 -1.83 -20.47
CA GLU A 121 8.06 -1.95 -21.63
C GLU A 121 9.50 -1.84 -21.12
N ASN A 122 10.36 -2.74 -21.61
CA ASN A 122 11.76 -2.81 -21.17
C ASN A 122 12.48 -1.52 -21.53
N ARG A 123 12.96 -0.81 -20.50
CA ARG A 123 13.99 0.22 -20.63
C ARG A 123 15.15 -0.21 -19.74
N GLU A 124 16.30 -0.38 -20.38
CA GLU A 124 17.56 -0.85 -19.81
C GLU A 124 17.90 -0.10 -18.51
N GLU A 125 18.21 -0.86 -17.44
CA GLU A 125 19.26 -0.60 -16.42
C GLU A 125 19.12 -1.50 -15.17
N ASP A 126 20.24 -1.62 -14.44
CA ASP A 126 20.83 -2.85 -13.87
C ASP A 126 20.42 -3.28 -12.45
N VAL A 127 19.37 -2.73 -11.84
CA VAL A 127 18.85 -3.26 -10.56
C VAL A 127 17.33 -3.21 -10.49
N LEU A 128 16.68 -4.34 -10.78
CA LEU A 128 15.23 -4.51 -10.63
C LEU A 128 14.90 -5.02 -9.22
N LEU A 129 14.42 -4.13 -8.36
CA LEU A 129 13.86 -4.50 -7.05
C LEU A 129 12.36 -4.78 -7.19
N GLU A 130 11.96 -6.04 -7.01
CA GLU A 130 10.55 -6.40 -6.95
C GLU A 130 9.90 -5.83 -5.68
N ARG A 131 9.05 -4.82 -5.85
CA ARG A 131 8.32 -4.17 -4.74
C ARG A 131 6.84 -4.56 -4.68
N CYS A 132 6.28 -5.15 -5.73
CA CYS A 132 4.88 -5.58 -5.74
C CYS A 132 4.68 -6.75 -6.69
N ALA A 133 4.05 -7.82 -6.20
CA ALA A 133 3.75 -9.02 -7.00
C ALA A 133 2.44 -8.94 -7.80
N ALA A 134 1.72 -7.79 -7.73
CA ALA A 134 0.41 -7.61 -8.37
C ALA A 134 -0.59 -8.76 -8.11
N CYS A 135 -0.57 -9.30 -6.90
CA CYS A 135 -1.36 -10.49 -6.50
C CYS A 135 -2.87 -10.22 -6.33
N GLY A 136 -3.30 -8.96 -6.44
CA GLY A 136 -4.71 -8.57 -6.44
C GLY A 136 -5.42 -8.54 -5.09
N ASP A 137 -4.71 -8.71 -3.98
CA ASP A 137 -5.30 -8.75 -2.63
C ASP A 137 -4.34 -8.00 -1.67
N CYS A 138 -4.29 -6.68 -1.74
CA CYS A 138 -3.23 -5.93 -1.06
C CYS A 138 -3.33 -6.10 0.47
N LEU A 139 -2.20 -6.12 1.18
CA LEU A 139 -2.14 -6.36 2.65
C LEU A 139 -1.30 -5.29 3.38
N LEU A 140 -1.01 -4.19 2.69
CA LEU A 140 -0.10 -3.14 3.16
C LEU A 140 -0.67 -2.39 4.37
N GLU A 141 -1.98 -2.35 4.54
CA GLU A 141 -2.65 -1.81 5.74
C GLU A 141 -2.26 -2.56 7.03
N TYR A 142 -1.97 -3.86 6.94
CA TYR A 142 -1.63 -4.72 8.09
C TYR A 142 -0.11 -4.78 8.33
N THR A 143 0.68 -4.53 7.29
CA THR A 143 2.14 -4.67 7.30
C THR A 143 2.88 -3.33 7.32
N GLY A 144 2.21 -2.29 7.80
CA GLY A 144 2.80 -0.96 7.94
C GLY A 144 3.24 -0.36 6.61
N GLY A 145 2.62 -0.72 5.49
CA GLY A 145 3.02 -0.21 4.18
C GLY A 145 4.22 -0.91 3.56
N ILE A 146 4.63 -2.09 4.01
CA ILE A 146 5.75 -2.88 3.45
C ILE A 146 5.23 -4.24 2.94
N CYS A 147 5.46 -4.58 1.67
CA CYS A 147 4.92 -5.81 1.10
C CYS A 147 5.74 -7.05 1.52
N PRO A 148 5.21 -7.99 2.31
CA PRO A 148 5.95 -9.18 2.70
C PRO A 148 6.02 -10.19 1.57
N ILE A 149 5.10 -10.16 0.60
CA ILE A 149 5.14 -11.06 -0.56
C ILE A 149 6.30 -10.67 -1.48
N ALA A 150 6.42 -9.42 -1.88
CA ALA A 150 7.49 -9.02 -2.80
C ALA A 150 8.85 -8.86 -2.08
N ARG A 151 8.86 -8.33 -0.84
CA ARG A 151 10.11 -7.96 -0.17
C ARG A 151 10.70 -9.07 0.69
N CYS A 152 9.94 -10.07 1.14
CA CYS A 152 10.51 -11.24 1.81
C CYS A 152 11.07 -12.23 0.78
N ALA A 153 12.32 -12.66 0.94
CA ALA A 153 12.93 -13.67 0.06
C ALA A 153 12.19 -15.02 0.08
N LYS A 154 11.42 -15.30 1.14
CA LYS A 154 10.61 -16.50 1.32
C LYS A 154 9.11 -16.27 1.11
N HIS A 155 8.70 -15.05 0.72
CA HIS A 155 7.31 -14.68 0.48
C HIS A 155 6.35 -14.97 1.66
N LEU A 156 6.84 -14.89 2.91
CA LEU A 156 6.08 -15.28 4.10
C LEU A 156 4.97 -14.30 4.42
N LEU A 157 3.73 -14.81 4.54
CA LEU A 157 2.54 -13.99 4.76
C LEU A 157 2.27 -13.65 6.23
N ASN A 158 2.47 -14.61 7.14
CA ASN A 158 2.04 -14.53 8.54
C ASN A 158 3.25 -14.58 9.48
N GLY A 159 4.16 -13.61 9.35
CA GLY A 159 5.25 -13.40 10.29
C GLY A 159 6.65 -13.80 9.81
N PRO A 160 7.69 -13.46 10.61
CA PRO A 160 9.09 -13.75 10.30
C PRO A 160 9.40 -15.25 10.38
N CYS A 161 10.44 -15.69 9.66
CA CYS A 161 10.97 -17.06 9.78
C CYS A 161 11.96 -17.27 10.94
N GLY A 162 12.30 -16.22 11.68
CA GLY A 162 13.30 -16.26 12.76
C GLY A 162 14.77 -16.16 12.31
N GLY A 163 15.07 -16.23 11.02
CA GLY A 163 16.45 -16.17 10.49
C GLY A 163 17.04 -14.77 10.29
N SER A 164 16.38 -13.71 10.77
CA SER A 164 16.92 -12.35 10.62
C SER A 164 18.09 -12.12 11.57
N GLN A 165 19.20 -11.56 11.09
CA GLN A 165 20.33 -11.13 11.93
C GLN A 165 20.71 -9.69 11.57
N ASP A 166 20.85 -8.81 12.56
CA ASP A 166 21.23 -7.41 12.40
C ASP A 166 20.45 -6.63 11.31
N GLY A 167 19.13 -6.87 11.19
CA GLY A 167 18.32 -6.21 10.15
C GLY A 167 18.38 -6.88 8.78
N LYS A 168 19.16 -7.95 8.61
CA LYS A 168 19.44 -8.61 7.33
C LYS A 168 18.77 -9.98 7.22
N CYS A 169 18.46 -10.36 5.99
CA CYS A 169 17.84 -11.64 5.67
C CYS A 169 18.89 -12.77 5.70
N GLU A 170 18.58 -13.92 6.30
CA GLU A 170 19.45 -15.12 6.25
C GLU A 170 19.80 -15.59 4.83
N VAL A 171 18.94 -15.32 3.84
CA VAL A 171 19.18 -15.71 2.45
C VAL A 171 20.30 -14.88 1.82
N SER A 172 20.50 -13.63 2.27
CA SER A 172 21.55 -12.75 1.76
C SER A 172 21.83 -11.61 2.76
N PRO A 173 23.08 -11.47 3.26
CA PRO A 173 23.47 -10.40 4.19
C PRO A 173 23.26 -8.99 3.64
N ASP A 174 23.29 -8.80 2.32
CA ASP A 174 23.07 -7.49 1.70
C ASP A 174 21.59 -7.11 1.68
N ARG A 175 20.68 -8.09 1.77
CA ARG A 175 19.24 -7.89 1.69
C ARG A 175 18.64 -7.50 3.04
N PRO A 176 17.98 -6.33 3.14
CA PRO A 176 17.21 -5.99 4.33
C PRO A 176 16.07 -6.99 4.58
N CYS A 177 15.88 -7.41 5.83
CA CYS A 177 14.78 -8.28 6.20
C CYS A 177 13.46 -7.52 6.16
N ALA A 178 12.51 -7.97 5.33
CA ALA A 178 11.21 -7.32 5.21
C ALA A 178 10.39 -7.39 6.51
N TRP A 179 10.39 -8.55 7.19
CA TRP A 179 9.64 -8.74 8.42
C TRP A 179 10.21 -7.96 9.60
N GLN A 180 11.53 -7.81 9.67
CA GLN A 180 12.13 -6.95 10.68
C GLN A 180 11.71 -5.49 10.47
N GLN A 181 11.76 -4.98 9.22
CA GLN A 181 11.27 -3.62 8.92
C GLN A 181 9.78 -3.45 9.22
N ILE A 182 8.94 -4.46 8.93
CA ILE A 182 7.51 -4.44 9.26
C ILE A 182 7.31 -4.30 10.77
N ILE A 183 7.99 -5.14 11.56
CA ILE A 183 7.87 -5.16 13.03
C ILE A 183 8.38 -3.84 13.62
N GLU A 184 9.56 -3.37 13.24
CA GLU A 184 10.14 -2.10 13.72
C GLU A 184 9.19 -0.93 13.42
N ARG A 185 8.63 -0.89 12.22
CA ARG A 185 7.70 0.16 11.80
C ARG A 185 6.39 0.10 12.58
N LEU A 186 5.75 -1.07 12.66
CA LEU A 186 4.51 -1.24 13.41
C LEU A 186 4.71 -0.97 14.90
N SER A 187 5.86 -1.35 15.47
CA SER A 187 6.24 -1.04 16.84
C SER A 187 6.34 0.47 17.05
N LYS A 188 7.04 1.19 16.16
CA LYS A 188 7.12 2.67 16.21
C LYS A 188 5.74 3.32 16.16
N MET A 189 4.81 2.72 15.43
CA MET A 189 3.44 3.20 15.25
C MET A 189 2.47 2.74 16.33
N GLY A 190 2.88 1.89 17.28
CA GLY A 190 1.98 1.28 18.27
C GLY A 190 0.91 0.38 17.65
N ARG A 191 1.22 -0.30 16.53
CA ARG A 191 0.28 -1.09 15.72
C ARG A 191 0.68 -2.58 15.57
N LEU A 192 1.42 -3.12 16.55
CA LEU A 192 1.82 -4.54 16.54
C LEU A 192 0.62 -5.50 16.63
N ASP A 193 -0.51 -5.04 17.18
CA ASP A 193 -1.79 -5.75 17.22
C ASP A 193 -2.22 -6.27 15.84
N LYS A 194 -1.84 -5.56 14.77
CA LYS A 194 -2.16 -5.96 13.39
C LYS A 194 -1.53 -7.27 12.96
N LEU A 195 -0.48 -7.73 13.64
CA LEU A 195 0.20 -8.98 13.34
C LEU A 195 -0.41 -10.19 14.06
N GLU A 196 -1.31 -9.96 15.03
CA GLU A 196 -1.99 -11.05 15.74
C GLU A 196 -3.07 -11.73 14.87
N GLU A 197 -3.56 -11.02 13.84
CA GLU A 197 -4.56 -11.54 12.92
C GLU A 197 -3.91 -12.42 11.84
N ILE A 198 -4.20 -13.72 11.86
CA ILE A 198 -3.75 -14.66 10.83
C ILE A 198 -4.49 -14.38 9.52
N LYS A 199 -3.74 -14.08 8.46
CA LYS A 199 -4.30 -13.86 7.13
C LYS A 199 -4.46 -15.18 6.38
N PRO A 200 -5.60 -15.37 5.68
CA PRO A 200 -5.82 -16.56 4.87
C PRO A 200 -4.82 -16.63 3.71
N PRO A 201 -4.65 -17.82 3.10
CA PRO A 201 -3.87 -17.95 1.87
C PRO A 201 -4.34 -16.95 0.80
N ARG A 202 -3.36 -16.41 0.08
CA ARG A 202 -3.53 -15.40 -0.96
C ARG A 202 -4.42 -15.92 -2.09
N ASN A 203 -5.40 -15.12 -2.53
CA ASN A 203 -6.19 -15.48 -3.70
C ASN A 203 -5.49 -15.09 -5.00
N TRP A 204 -4.66 -15.99 -5.52
CA TRP A 204 -3.89 -15.77 -6.76
C TRP A 204 -4.75 -15.69 -8.03
N ASN A 205 -6.01 -16.14 -7.99
CA ASN A 205 -6.93 -15.98 -9.11
C ASN A 205 -7.23 -14.49 -9.43
N LEU A 206 -6.89 -13.56 -8.53
CA LEU A 206 -7.05 -12.13 -8.75
C LEU A 206 -5.92 -11.53 -9.61
N ASN A 207 -4.79 -12.24 -9.75
CA ASN A 207 -3.70 -11.84 -10.64
C ASN A 207 -4.08 -12.11 -12.10
N LEU A 208 -4.17 -11.07 -12.92
CA LEU A 208 -4.61 -11.20 -14.31
C LEU A 208 -3.53 -11.75 -15.25
N ALA A 209 -2.25 -11.71 -14.88
CA ALA A 209 -1.18 -12.33 -15.67
C ALA A 209 -1.28 -13.86 -15.63
N GLN A 210 -1.57 -14.42 -14.46
CA GLN A 210 -1.68 -15.87 -14.26
C GLN A 210 -2.93 -16.48 -14.93
N ARG A 211 -4.00 -15.69 -15.14
CA ARG A 211 -5.18 -16.16 -15.88
C ARG A 211 -4.92 -16.44 -17.36
N LYS A 212 -3.97 -15.73 -17.98
CA LYS A 212 -3.65 -15.92 -19.41
C LYS A 212 -2.76 -17.13 -19.69
N SER A 213 -2.07 -17.66 -18.68
CA SER A 213 -1.21 -18.85 -18.82
C SER A 213 -1.93 -20.18 -18.60
N GLN A 214 -3.23 -20.15 -18.28
CA GLN A 214 -4.04 -21.35 -18.02
C GLN A 214 -5.14 -21.57 -19.07
N GLY A 215 -5.10 -20.85 -20.20
CA GLY A 215 -6.07 -20.95 -21.29
C GLY A 215 -5.39 -21.16 -22.63
#